data_AF-A0AAU5ZNJ7-F1
#
_entry.id   AF-A0AAU5ZNJ7-F1
#
_cell.length_a   1.000
_cell.length_b   1.000
_cell.length_c   1.000
_cell.angle_alpha   90.00
_cell.angle_beta   90.00
_cell.angle_gamma   90.00
#
_symmetry.space_group_name_H-M   'P 1'
#
loop_
_entity.id
_entity.type
_entity.pdbx_description
1 polymer ?
#
loop_
_entity_poly.entity_id
_entity_poly.type
_entity_poly.pdbx_seq_one_letter_code
_entity_poly.pdbx_strand_id
1 'polypeptide(L)'
;MAEREVSGLLVARVGSVEATAVASLPWVVLDGAGRSITPASEFLRELLACGNTPAFCRSYAFDLLRWFRFLAAVDVEWSRAKREDVRDFVLWLRTCHNPARDRRRPDAPTPGSLNARTGKPYLKSGYAPATINHAVSVLAAFYDHHLQTGQGPLVSPVPPPVP
;
A
#
# COMPACT_ATOMS: atom_id res chain seq x y z
N MET A 1 -18.04 -16.58 7.30
CA MET A 1 -16.77 -16.24 6.62
C MET A 1 -15.77 -15.96 7.73
N ALA A 2 -14.72 -16.77 7.86
CA ALA A 2 -13.78 -16.66 8.97
C ALA A 2 -12.94 -15.38 8.85
N GLU A 3 -12.73 -14.68 9.96
CA GLU A 3 -11.83 -13.52 10.03
C GLU A 3 -10.40 -14.00 9.77
N ARG A 4 -9.73 -13.42 8.77
CA ARG A 4 -8.34 -13.76 8.46
C ARG A 4 -7.43 -13.12 9.52
N GLU A 5 -6.63 -13.92 10.20
CA GLU A 5 -5.63 -13.39 11.13
C GLU A 5 -4.51 -12.71 10.34
N VAL A 6 -4.55 -11.38 10.28
CA VAL A 6 -3.53 -10.56 9.59
C VAL A 6 -2.47 -9.99 10.53
N SER A 7 -2.67 -10.11 11.84
CA SER A 7 -1.72 -9.68 12.86
C SER A 7 -0.54 -10.65 12.88
N GLY A 8 0.58 -10.26 12.27
CA GLY A 8 1.75 -11.13 12.10
C GLY A 8 1.94 -11.70 10.69
N LEU A 9 1.06 -11.35 9.73
CA LEU A 9 1.23 -11.74 8.33
C LEU A 9 2.58 -11.25 7.80
N LEU A 10 3.42 -12.21 7.40
CA LEU A 10 4.71 -11.95 6.76
C LEU A 10 4.50 -11.65 5.28
N VAL A 11 4.45 -10.36 4.97
CA VAL A 11 4.40 -9.90 3.58
C VAL A 11 5.82 -9.81 3.01
N ALA A 12 6.10 -10.63 2.00
CA ALA A 12 7.40 -10.65 1.34
C ALA A 12 7.73 -9.28 0.71
N ARG A 13 8.97 -8.81 0.89
CA ARG A 13 9.45 -7.52 0.33
C ARG A 13 9.93 -7.66 -1.12
N VAL A 14 9.13 -8.30 -1.96
CA VAL A 14 9.45 -8.58 -3.37
C VAL A 14 8.92 -7.49 -4.30
N GLY A 15 9.55 -7.27 -5.46
CA GLY A 15 9.18 -6.19 -6.38
C GLY A 15 9.70 -4.81 -5.98
N SER A 16 9.51 -3.82 -6.85
CA SER A 16 10.15 -2.51 -6.74
C SER A 16 9.29 -1.40 -7.37
N VAL A 17 9.59 -0.15 -7.02
CA VAL A 17 9.14 1.04 -7.77
C VAL A 17 10.37 1.63 -8.43
N GLU A 18 10.35 1.73 -9.74
CA GLU A 18 11.51 2.16 -10.53
C GLU A 18 11.15 3.38 -11.39
N ALA A 19 12.11 4.29 -11.51
CA ALA A 19 11.99 5.43 -12.42
C ALA A 19 12.12 4.92 -13.86
N THR A 20 11.39 5.53 -14.78
CA THR A 20 11.49 5.21 -16.21
C THR A 20 11.91 6.42 -17.02
N ALA A 21 12.44 6.18 -18.22
CA ALA A 21 12.69 7.23 -19.21
C ALA A 21 11.42 7.63 -20.01
N VAL A 22 10.29 6.96 -19.78
CA VAL A 22 9.04 7.22 -20.50
C VAL A 22 8.33 8.39 -19.84
N ALA A 23 8.25 9.52 -20.54
CA ALA A 23 7.64 10.75 -20.01
C ALA A 23 6.20 10.57 -19.52
N SER A 24 5.42 9.69 -20.17
CA SER A 24 4.04 9.40 -19.80
C SER A 24 3.88 8.38 -18.67
N LEU A 25 4.96 7.78 -18.18
CA LEU A 25 4.95 6.84 -17.05
C LEU A 25 6.27 6.96 -16.27
N PRO A 26 6.47 8.04 -15.50
CA PRO A 26 7.74 8.29 -14.82
C PRO A 26 8.10 7.24 -13.76
N TRP A 27 7.11 6.46 -13.29
CA TRP A 27 7.30 5.39 -12.31
C TRP A 27 6.57 4.13 -12.74
N VAL A 28 7.25 2.99 -12.65
CA VAL A 28 6.65 1.66 -12.85
C VAL A 28 6.67 0.88 -11.54
N VAL A 29 5.63 0.08 -11.31
CA VAL A 29 5.56 -0.87 -10.19
C VAL A 29 5.84 -2.26 -10.73
N LEU A 30 6.89 -2.91 -10.22
CA LEU A 30 7.30 -4.25 -10.60
C LEU A 30 6.91 -5.28 -9.54
N ASP A 31 6.47 -6.45 -9.99
CA ASP A 31 6.18 -7.62 -9.15
C ASP A 31 7.47 -8.31 -8.67
N GLY A 32 7.33 -9.40 -7.91
CA GLY A 32 8.48 -10.16 -7.41
C GLY A 32 9.33 -10.84 -8.49
N ALA A 33 8.84 -10.94 -9.72
CA ALA A 33 9.57 -11.45 -10.88
C ALA A 33 10.16 -10.32 -11.75
N GLY A 34 10.08 -9.06 -11.30
CA GLY A 34 10.56 -7.90 -12.05
C GLY A 34 9.65 -7.50 -13.22
N ARG A 35 8.43 -8.03 -13.30
CA ARG A 35 7.47 -7.70 -14.37
C ARG A 35 6.60 -6.53 -13.95
N SER A 36 6.27 -5.68 -14.91
CA SER A 36 5.36 -4.55 -14.65
C SER A 36 3.98 -5.05 -14.24
N ILE A 37 3.43 -4.46 -13.18
CA ILE A 37 2.04 -4.63 -12.80
C ILE A 37 1.21 -3.70 -13.69
N THR A 38 0.65 -4.25 -14.76
CA THR A 38 -0.09 -3.50 -15.79
C THR A 38 -1.18 -2.59 -15.21
N PRO A 39 -2.07 -3.06 -14.30
CA PRO A 39 -3.12 -2.19 -13.75
C PRO A 39 -2.57 -0.97 -13.00
N ALA A 40 -1.43 -1.13 -12.31
CA ALA A 40 -0.76 -0.02 -11.64
C ALA A 40 -0.18 0.97 -12.65
N SER A 41 0.40 0.47 -13.74
CA SER A 41 0.95 1.31 -14.81
C SER A 41 -0.14 2.12 -15.51
N GLU A 42 -1.28 1.51 -15.84
CA GLU A 42 -2.42 2.20 -16.48
C GLU A 42 -2.94 3.34 -15.60
N PHE A 43 -3.19 3.04 -14.33
CA PHE A 43 -3.63 4.05 -13.37
C PHE A 43 -2.60 5.18 -13.17
N LEU A 44 -1.30 4.87 -13.10
CA LEU A 44 -0.27 5.90 -12.95
C LEU A 44 -0.14 6.80 -14.19
N ARG A 45 -0.42 6.28 -15.40
CA ARG A 45 -0.51 7.09 -16.62
C ARG A 45 -1.67 8.08 -16.52
N GLU A 46 -2.83 7.60 -16.10
CA GLU A 46 -4.02 8.45 -15.94
C GLU A 46 -3.80 9.53 -14.87
N LEU A 47 -3.20 9.14 -13.74
CA LEU A 47 -2.88 10.07 -12.66
C LEU A 47 -1.96 11.19 -13.15
N LEU A 48 -0.95 10.86 -13.96
CA LEU A 48 -0.08 11.84 -14.59
C LEU A 48 -0.84 12.72 -15.61
N ALA A 49 -1.69 12.12 -16.43
CA ALA A 49 -2.49 12.81 -17.44
C ALA A 49 -3.46 13.84 -16.82
N CYS A 50 -3.93 13.60 -15.60
CA CYS A 50 -4.69 14.55 -14.80
C CYS A 50 -3.88 15.76 -14.27
N GLY A 51 -2.62 15.91 -14.68
CA GLY A 51 -1.77 17.06 -14.33
C GLY A 51 -0.98 16.90 -13.03
N ASN A 52 -0.95 15.70 -12.44
CA ASN A 52 -0.16 15.45 -11.23
C ASN A 52 1.34 15.42 -11.52
N THR A 53 2.15 15.81 -10.54
CA THR A 53 3.61 15.76 -10.70
C THR A 53 4.15 14.32 -10.64
N PRO A 54 5.33 14.05 -11.22
CA PRO A 54 6.00 12.75 -11.07
C PRO A 54 6.24 12.36 -9.60
N ALA A 55 6.51 13.33 -8.72
CA ALA A 55 6.71 13.07 -7.30
C ALA A 55 5.43 12.60 -6.61
N PHE A 56 4.28 13.17 -6.99
CA PHE A 56 2.97 12.74 -6.50
C PHE A 56 2.67 11.30 -6.95
N CYS A 57 2.87 11.01 -8.24
CA CYS A 57 2.72 9.65 -8.80
C CYS A 57 3.62 8.63 -8.12
N ARG A 58 4.83 9.03 -7.73
CA ARG A 58 5.76 8.17 -6.99
C ARG A 58 5.19 7.69 -5.67
N SER A 59 4.51 8.56 -4.93
CA SER A 59 3.90 8.19 -3.64
C SER A 59 2.81 7.13 -3.83
N TYR A 60 1.99 7.27 -4.87
CA TYR A 60 0.95 6.31 -5.24
C TYR A 60 1.58 4.97 -5.64
N ALA A 61 2.65 4.98 -6.44
CA ALA A 61 3.35 3.77 -6.85
C ALA A 61 3.85 2.94 -5.65
N PHE A 62 4.36 3.58 -4.59
CA PHE A 62 4.82 2.87 -3.40
C PHE A 62 3.69 2.27 -2.56
N ASP A 63 2.54 2.94 -2.52
CA ASP A 63 1.37 2.40 -1.82
C ASP A 63 0.72 1.26 -2.60
N LEU A 64 0.67 1.36 -3.93
CA LEU A 64 0.27 0.26 -4.81
C LEU A 64 1.20 -0.95 -4.65
N LEU A 65 2.52 -0.75 -4.66
CA LEU A 65 3.46 -1.85 -4.42
C LEU A 65 3.17 -2.56 -3.08
N ARG A 66 2.86 -1.79 -2.03
CA ARG A 66 2.53 -2.37 -0.72
C ARG A 66 1.22 -3.17 -0.76
N TRP A 67 0.23 -2.66 -1.48
CA TRP A 67 -1.05 -3.34 -1.68
C TRP A 67 -0.91 -4.64 -2.48
N PHE A 68 -0.22 -4.62 -3.62
CA PHE A 68 0.00 -5.82 -4.43
C PHE A 68 0.79 -6.90 -3.68
N ARG A 69 1.77 -6.51 -2.86
CA ARG A 69 2.46 -7.44 -1.95
C ARG A 69 1.52 -8.05 -0.92
N PHE A 70 0.66 -7.24 -0.31
CA PHE A 70 -0.31 -7.72 0.66
C PHE A 70 -1.28 -8.71 0.02
N LEU A 71 -1.85 -8.35 -1.14
CA LEU A 71 -2.73 -9.21 -1.91
C LEU A 71 -2.09 -10.56 -2.27
N ALA A 72 -0.83 -10.56 -2.71
CA ALA A 72 -0.09 -11.79 -2.96
C ALA A 72 0.09 -12.64 -1.69
N ALA A 73 0.32 -12.02 -0.53
CA ALA A 73 0.47 -12.72 0.74
C ALA A 73 -0.83 -13.34 1.25
N VAL A 74 -1.99 -12.80 0.84
CA VAL A 74 -3.31 -13.32 1.21
C VAL A 74 -3.98 -14.13 0.09
N ASP A 75 -3.26 -14.38 -1.00
CA ASP A 75 -3.72 -15.10 -2.20
C ASP A 75 -5.00 -14.51 -2.82
N VAL A 76 -5.02 -13.19 -2.98
CA VAL A 76 -6.14 -12.46 -3.59
C VAL A 76 -5.67 -11.72 -4.83
N GLU A 77 -6.33 -11.98 -5.95
CA GLU A 77 -6.15 -11.21 -7.17
C GLU A 77 -6.73 -9.80 -7.00
N TRP A 78 -6.02 -8.77 -7.44
CA TRP A 78 -6.47 -7.38 -7.30
C TRP A 78 -7.87 -7.12 -7.88
N SER A 79 -8.20 -7.77 -9.01
CA SER A 79 -9.49 -7.67 -9.70
C SER A 79 -10.64 -8.33 -8.93
N ARG A 80 -10.31 -9.16 -7.93
CA ARG A 80 -11.26 -9.87 -7.06
C ARG A 80 -11.27 -9.35 -5.63
N ALA A 81 -10.45 -8.35 -5.33
CA ALA A 81 -10.34 -7.80 -3.99
C ALA A 81 -11.69 -7.24 -3.52
N LYS A 82 -11.97 -7.46 -2.24
CA LYS A 82 -13.21 -7.04 -1.59
C LYS A 82 -12.91 -6.06 -0.46
N ARG A 83 -13.98 -5.54 0.13
CA ARG A 83 -13.91 -4.65 1.30
C ARG A 83 -13.17 -5.28 2.46
N GLU A 84 -13.34 -6.58 2.66
CA GLU A 84 -12.65 -7.32 3.71
C GLU A 84 -11.14 -7.30 3.51
N ASP A 85 -10.65 -7.41 2.27
CA ASP A 85 -9.21 -7.37 2.00
C ASP A 85 -8.62 -5.97 2.28
N VAL A 86 -9.37 -4.90 1.99
CA VAL A 86 -8.95 -3.52 2.34
C VAL A 86 -8.94 -3.32 3.85
N ARG A 87 -9.96 -3.80 4.56
CA ARG A 87 -10.00 -3.78 6.04
C ARG A 87 -8.80 -4.51 6.61
N ASP A 88 -8.55 -5.72 6.13
CA ASP A 88 -7.47 -6.59 6.57
C ASP A 88 -6.10 -5.95 6.28
N PHE A 89 -5.94 -5.27 5.15
CA PHE A 89 -4.75 -4.46 4.85
C PHE A 89 -4.55 -3.30 5.80
N VAL A 90 -5.60 -2.55 6.14
CA VAL A 90 -5.53 -1.46 7.12
C VAL A 90 -5.15 -1.99 8.50
N LEU A 91 -5.73 -3.12 8.92
CA LEU A 91 -5.38 -3.78 10.19
C LEU A 91 -3.93 -4.27 10.19
N TRP A 92 -3.46 -4.81 9.06
CA TRP A 92 -2.05 -5.18 8.87
C TRP A 92 -1.13 -3.96 8.94
N LEU A 93 -1.45 -2.83 8.30
CA LEU A 93 -0.65 -1.60 8.38
C LEU A 93 -0.54 -1.05 9.81
N ARG A 94 -1.56 -1.25 10.65
CA ARG A 94 -1.57 -0.81 12.04
C ARG A 94 -0.67 -1.66 12.95
N THR A 95 -0.36 -2.89 12.56
CA THR A 95 0.32 -3.86 13.42
C THR A 95 1.70 -4.26 12.91
N CYS A 96 1.92 -4.22 11.60
CA CYS A 96 3.18 -4.66 10.99
C CYS A 96 4.37 -3.75 11.34
N HIS A 97 5.57 -4.31 11.26
CA HIS A 97 6.80 -3.55 11.41
C HIS A 97 6.99 -2.60 10.22
N ASN A 98 7.21 -1.30 10.49
CA ASN A 98 7.46 -0.31 9.45
C ASN A 98 8.98 -0.20 9.15
N PRO A 99 9.46 -0.68 7.98
CA PRO A 99 10.89 -0.71 7.67
C PRO A 99 11.53 0.67 7.50
N ALA A 100 10.72 1.70 7.22
CA ALA A 100 11.22 3.07 7.14
C ALA A 100 11.69 3.59 8.52
N ARG A 101 11.28 2.95 9.62
CA ARG A 101 11.76 3.26 10.97
C ARG A 101 13.17 2.72 11.21
N ASP A 102 13.53 1.58 10.62
CA ASP A 102 14.87 0.99 10.73
C ASP A 102 15.94 1.91 10.13
N ARG A 103 15.61 2.52 8.98
CA ARG A 103 16.51 3.45 8.26
C ARG A 103 16.84 4.73 9.03
N ARG A 104 16.06 5.09 10.07
CA ARG A 104 16.27 6.31 10.86
C ARG A 104 16.95 6.09 12.21
N ARG A 105 17.14 4.84 12.65
CA ARG A 105 17.77 4.53 13.95
C ARG A 105 18.48 3.18 13.89
N PRO A 106 19.80 3.16 13.69
CA PRO A 106 20.61 1.94 13.79
C PRO A 106 20.48 1.24 15.15
N ASP A 107 20.26 2.02 16.24
CA ASP A 107 20.16 1.54 17.63
C ASP A 107 18.75 1.70 18.22
N ALA A 108 17.68 1.49 17.44
CA ALA A 108 16.32 1.56 17.99
C ALA A 108 16.00 0.34 18.86
N PRO A 109 15.55 0.51 20.12
CA PRO A 109 15.10 -0.61 20.93
C PRO A 109 13.76 -1.14 20.44
N THR A 110 13.48 -2.40 20.81
CA THR A 110 12.34 -3.20 20.35
C THR A 110 11.02 -2.43 20.42
N PRO A 111 10.19 -2.44 19.36
CA PRO A 111 8.84 -1.87 19.40
C PRO A 111 8.04 -2.41 20.59
N GLY A 112 7.43 -1.52 21.38
CA GLY A 112 6.70 -1.90 22.61
C GLY A 112 7.55 -2.00 23.88
N SER A 113 8.87 -1.81 23.81
CA SER A 113 9.68 -1.63 25.02
C SER A 113 9.30 -0.34 25.76
N LEU A 114 9.66 -0.26 27.04
CA LEU A 114 9.56 0.98 27.82
C LEU A 114 10.89 1.71 27.76
N ASN A 115 10.86 3.03 27.55
CA ASN A 115 12.07 3.84 27.63
C ASN A 115 12.53 3.88 29.09
N ALA A 116 13.61 3.15 29.41
CA ALA A 116 14.14 2.99 30.77
C ALA A 116 14.48 4.31 31.48
N ARG A 117 14.70 5.40 30.73
CA ARG A 117 15.03 6.73 31.27
C ARG A 117 13.80 7.63 31.51
N THR A 118 12.66 7.34 30.89
CA THR A 118 11.49 8.24 30.91
C THR A 118 10.15 7.57 31.24
N GLY A 119 10.12 6.24 31.33
CA GLY A 119 8.90 5.46 31.63
C GLY A 119 7.84 5.45 30.53
N LYS A 120 8.07 6.15 29.42
CA LYS A 120 7.11 6.24 28.31
C LYS A 120 7.24 5.02 27.38
N PRO A 121 6.12 4.44 26.92
CA PRO A 121 6.15 3.40 25.89
C PRO A 121 6.83 3.90 24.63
N TYR A 122 7.69 3.08 24.01
CA TYR A 122 8.11 3.33 22.63
C TYR A 122 6.89 3.41 21.71
N LEU A 123 6.96 4.26 20.68
CA LEU A 123 5.87 4.50 19.74
C LEU A 123 5.26 3.16 19.27
N LYS A 124 3.92 3.05 19.29
CA LYS A 124 3.18 1.85 18.86
C LYS A 124 3.71 1.33 17.51
N SER A 125 3.74 0.00 17.34
CA SER A 125 4.05 -0.66 16.06
C SER A 125 3.14 -0.15 14.94
N GLY A 126 3.53 -0.36 13.67
CA GLY A 126 2.73 0.05 12.52
C GLY A 126 3.10 1.38 11.87
N TYR A 127 2.32 1.69 10.83
CA TYR A 127 2.36 2.92 10.06
C TYR A 127 1.62 4.06 10.78
N ALA A 128 2.04 5.30 10.54
CA ALA A 128 1.34 6.47 11.07
C ALA A 128 -0.06 6.58 10.45
N PRO A 129 -1.07 7.11 11.18
CA PRO A 129 -2.43 7.27 10.67
C PRO A 129 -2.50 8.00 9.33
N ALA A 130 -1.71 9.06 9.15
CA ALA A 130 -1.64 9.79 7.88
C ALA A 130 -1.16 8.92 6.70
N THR A 131 -0.20 8.02 6.93
CA THR A 131 0.27 7.08 5.88
C THR A 131 -0.78 6.05 5.55
N ILE A 132 -1.51 5.56 6.55
CA ILE A 132 -2.62 4.62 6.34
C ILE A 132 -3.73 5.28 5.53
N ASN A 133 -4.13 6.51 5.91
CA ASN A 133 -5.15 7.26 5.19
C ASN A 133 -4.72 7.54 3.75
N HIS A 134 -3.46 7.92 3.53
CA HIS A 134 -2.92 8.11 2.18
C HIS A 134 -3.01 6.82 1.35
N ALA A 135 -2.59 5.68 1.91
CA ALA A 135 -2.70 4.41 1.22
C ALA A 135 -4.17 4.04 0.88
N VAL A 136 -5.11 4.28 1.79
CA VAL A 136 -6.54 4.04 1.54
C VAL A 136 -7.06 4.96 0.43
N SER A 137 -6.69 6.25 0.42
CA SER A 137 -7.04 7.17 -0.66
C SER A 137 -6.47 6.75 -2.01
N VAL A 138 -5.24 6.22 -2.03
CA VAL A 138 -4.63 5.66 -3.25
C VAL A 138 -5.43 4.46 -3.75
N LEU A 139 -5.85 3.55 -2.85
CA LEU A 139 -6.66 2.39 -3.24
C LEU A 139 -8.04 2.80 -3.77
N ALA A 140 -8.69 3.79 -3.15
CA ALA A 140 -9.96 4.31 -3.66
C ALA A 140 -9.80 4.81 -5.10
N ALA A 141 -8.83 5.70 -5.34
CA ALA A 141 -8.58 6.24 -6.67
C ALA A 141 -8.20 5.16 -7.70
N PHE A 142 -7.38 4.18 -7.30
CA PHE A 142 -6.99 3.06 -8.16
C PHE A 142 -8.19 2.21 -8.59
N TYR A 143 -9.03 1.80 -7.64
CA TYR A 143 -10.19 0.96 -7.93
C TYR A 143 -11.30 1.73 -8.66
N ASP A 144 -11.48 3.02 -8.37
CA ASP A 144 -12.46 3.85 -9.07
C ASP A 144 -12.07 4.05 -10.54
N HIS A 145 -10.78 4.27 -10.84
CA HIS A 145 -10.28 4.30 -12.22
C HIS A 145 -10.58 2.99 -12.96
N HIS A 146 -10.27 1.87 -12.32
CA HIS A 146 -10.42 0.53 -12.90
C HIS A 146 -11.88 0.07 -13.05
N LEU A 147 -12.77 0.57 -12.19
CA LEU A 147 -14.21 0.39 -12.35
C LEU A 147 -14.73 1.12 -13.60
N GLN A 148 -14.23 2.33 -13.88
CA GLN A 148 -14.63 3.13 -15.05
C GLN A 148 -14.13 2.52 -16.38
N THR A 149 -13.02 1.78 -16.36
CA THR A 149 -12.44 1.13 -17.55
C THR A 149 -12.89 -0.33 -17.72
N GLY A 150 -13.72 -0.85 -16.82
CA GLY A 150 -14.22 -2.23 -16.85
C GLY A 150 -13.16 -3.30 -16.54
N GLN A 151 -12.00 -2.90 -16.05
CA GLN A 151 -10.89 -3.78 -15.66
C GLN A 151 -10.82 -3.77 -14.14
N GLY A 152 -11.68 -4.49 -13.42
CA GLY A 152 -11.68 -4.43 -11.95
C GLY A 152 -12.86 -5.18 -11.32
N PRO A 153 -12.95 -5.22 -9.97
CA PRO A 153 -14.11 -5.78 -9.30
C PRO A 153 -15.37 -5.00 -9.68
N LEU A 154 -16.52 -5.68 -9.74
CA LEU A 154 -17.82 -5.09 -10.09
C LEU A 154 -18.27 -3.96 -9.16
N VAL A 155 -17.69 -3.89 -7.96
CA VAL A 155 -17.90 -2.85 -6.97
C VAL A 155 -16.53 -2.48 -6.37
N SER A 156 -16.26 -1.19 -6.20
CA SER A 156 -15.04 -0.72 -5.55
C SER A 156 -14.92 -1.34 -4.14
N PRO A 157 -13.78 -1.96 -3.79
CA PRO A 157 -13.59 -2.56 -2.47
C PRO A 157 -13.40 -1.49 -1.39
N VAL A 158 -13.10 -0.25 -1.76
CA VAL A 158 -12.99 0.86 -0.82
C VAL A 158 -14.36 1.56 -0.71
N PRO A 159 -14.98 1.61 0.49
CA PRO A 159 -16.23 2.33 0.65
C PRO A 159 -16.07 3.83 0.36
N PRO A 160 -17.12 4.50 -0.16
CA PRO A 160 -17.14 5.96 -0.17
C PRO A 160 -17.04 6.50 1.27
N PRO A 161 -16.52 7.73 1.46
CA PRO A 161 -16.51 8.38 2.76
C PRO A 161 -17.90 8.35 3.38
N VAL A 162 -17.98 8.02 4.67
CA VAL A 162 -19.26 8.14 5.40
C VAL A 162 -19.57 9.63 5.51
N PRO A 163 -20.79 10.08 5.14
CA PRO A 163 -21.18 11.49 5.25
C PRO A 163 -21.18 12.00 6.68
#